data_AF-A0A382LM34-F1
#
_entry.id   AF-A0A382LM34-F1
#
_cell.length_a   1.000
_cell.length_b   1.000
_cell.length_c   1.000
_cell.angle_alpha   90.00
_cell.angle_beta   90.00
_cell.angle_gamma   90.00
#
_symmetry.space_group_name_H-M   'P 1'
#
loop_
_entity.id
_entity.type
_entity.pdbx_description
1 polymer ?
#
loop_
_entity_poly.entity_id
_entity_poly.type
_entity_poly.pdbx_seq_one_letter_code
_entity_poly.pdbx_strand_id
1 'polypeptide(L)'
;VLTTWADKEFWVGHKDEPHSKLWKNMDDWKTHTFTENTVVSISIPYAVEGETIFPDIKKWKEIMMDRGIDHKICAITRDENVNYFQNERVRPVNNYYQAVRYIQTLDIDCFLSTETLLLYKEQYIDQLSKQLGYPINNKAVDLGQSFNEKYVHYVTSFPLDDTVRKVSGIKERDPFIYGG
;
A
#
# COMPACT_ATOMS: atom_id res chain seq x y z
N VAL A 1 2.18 -5.16 0.27
CA VAL A 1 1.44 -6.26 0.92
C VAL A 1 -0.02 -5.89 1.16
N LEU A 2 -0.94 -6.40 0.33
CA LEU A 2 -2.29 -6.70 0.80
C LEU A 2 -2.17 -7.97 1.65
N THR A 3 -2.16 -7.83 2.97
CA THR A 3 -2.47 -8.94 3.86
C THR A 3 -3.59 -8.51 4.76
N THR A 4 -4.76 -9.04 4.47
CA THR A 4 -5.74 -9.41 5.48
C THR A 4 -5.10 -10.43 6.43
N TRP A 5 -4.27 -9.98 7.37
CA TRP A 5 -4.13 -10.66 8.68
C TRP A 5 -5.27 -10.27 9.62
N ALA A 6 -6.18 -9.46 9.11
CA ALA A 6 -7.40 -9.12 9.75
C ALA A 6 -8.44 -10.13 9.27
N ASP A 7 -8.44 -11.32 9.89
CA ASP A 7 -9.59 -12.20 9.84
C ASP A 7 -10.76 -11.43 10.48
N LYS A 8 -11.53 -10.72 9.62
CA LYS A 8 -12.74 -9.92 9.92
C LYS A 8 -12.54 -8.46 10.35
N GLU A 9 -11.31 -7.99 10.60
CA GLU A 9 -11.05 -6.57 10.84
C GLU A 9 -10.50 -5.88 9.58
N PHE A 10 -10.57 -4.56 9.47
CA PHE A 10 -10.03 -3.84 8.30
C PHE A 10 -8.57 -3.40 8.48
N TRP A 11 -8.02 -3.59 9.70
CA TRP A 11 -6.69 -3.16 10.10
C TRP A 11 -6.28 -3.90 11.37
N VAL A 12 -5.02 -4.33 11.44
CA VAL A 12 -4.41 -4.89 12.66
C VAL A 12 -3.24 -3.99 13.05
N GLY A 13 -3.15 -3.65 14.34
CA GLY A 13 -2.05 -2.84 14.84
C GLY A 13 -0.73 -3.60 14.78
N HIS A 14 0.37 -2.91 14.46
CA HIS A 14 1.68 -3.55 14.29
C HIS A 14 2.05 -4.47 15.45
N LYS A 15 1.77 -4.09 16.70
CA LYS A 15 2.03 -4.93 17.89
C LYS A 15 1.40 -6.34 17.83
N ASP A 16 0.30 -6.49 17.10
CA ASP A 16 -0.51 -7.70 17.00
C ASP A 16 -0.25 -8.45 15.67
N GLU A 17 0.60 -7.91 14.78
CA GLU A 17 1.00 -8.59 13.54
C GLU A 17 1.93 -9.77 13.85
N PRO A 18 1.83 -10.91 13.13
CA PRO A 18 2.60 -12.13 13.41
C PRO A 18 4.12 -11.94 13.45
N HIS A 19 4.64 -11.00 12.66
CA HIS A 19 6.08 -10.76 12.48
C HIS A 19 6.59 -9.51 13.22
N SER A 20 5.76 -8.85 14.03
CA SER A 20 6.08 -7.56 14.65
C SER A 20 7.32 -7.58 15.53
N LYS A 21 7.49 -8.66 16.30
CA LYS A 21 8.66 -8.86 17.18
C LYS A 21 9.95 -9.02 16.38
N LEU A 22 9.89 -9.63 15.20
CA LEU A 22 11.06 -9.83 14.34
C LEU A 22 11.59 -8.50 13.80
N TRP A 23 10.72 -7.52 13.54
CA TRP A 23 11.15 -6.18 13.14
C TRP A 23 11.80 -5.38 14.28
N LYS A 24 11.51 -5.71 15.55
CA LYS A 24 12.18 -5.10 16.71
C LYS A 24 13.60 -5.63 16.90
N ASN A 25 13.84 -6.91 16.62
CA ASN A 25 15.16 -7.53 16.76
C ASN A 25 15.57 -8.24 15.46
N MET A 26 16.48 -7.61 14.71
CA MET A 26 16.89 -8.12 13.41
C MET A 26 17.58 -9.49 13.46
N ASP A 27 18.17 -9.87 14.61
CA ASP A 27 18.80 -11.18 14.76
C ASP A 27 17.78 -12.33 14.77
N ASP A 28 16.53 -12.08 15.14
CA ASP A 28 15.48 -13.10 15.14
C ASP A 28 15.17 -13.57 13.71
N TRP A 29 15.38 -12.72 12.69
CA TRP A 29 15.26 -13.11 11.28
C TRP A 29 16.29 -14.14 10.85
N LYS A 30 17.40 -14.33 11.58
CA LYS A 30 18.43 -15.32 11.22
C LYS A 30 17.95 -16.75 11.46
N THR A 31 17.08 -16.96 12.45
CA THR A 31 16.62 -18.28 12.88
C THR A 31 15.13 -18.51 12.65
N HIS A 32 14.36 -17.46 12.32
CA HIS A 32 12.93 -17.57 12.05
C HIS A 32 12.61 -18.56 10.92
N THR A 33 11.71 -19.51 11.17
CA THR A 33 11.30 -20.51 10.17
C THR A 33 10.07 -20.00 9.42
N PHE A 34 10.14 -20.01 8.10
CA PHE A 34 9.02 -19.68 7.22
C PHE A 34 8.28 -20.93 6.80
N THR A 35 6.96 -20.81 6.64
CA THR A 35 6.13 -21.79 5.94
C THR A 35 6.17 -21.51 4.43
N GLU A 36 5.75 -22.47 3.61
CA GLU A 36 5.58 -22.21 2.17
C GLU A 36 4.67 -21.01 1.94
N ASN A 37 5.03 -20.18 0.96
CA ASN A 37 4.26 -19.01 0.55
C ASN A 37 4.00 -18.00 1.70
N THR A 38 5.02 -17.70 2.50
CA THR A 38 4.88 -16.71 3.59
C THR A 38 4.92 -15.27 3.04
N VAL A 39 3.97 -14.44 3.48
CA VAL A 39 3.96 -13.01 3.21
C VAL A 39 4.22 -12.23 4.50
N VAL A 40 5.22 -11.36 4.47
CA VAL A 40 5.56 -10.45 5.58
C VAL A 40 5.22 -9.02 5.17
N SER A 41 4.31 -8.38 5.92
CA SER A 41 4.02 -6.94 5.82
C SER A 41 4.81 -6.13 6.85
N ILE A 42 5.14 -4.90 6.48
CA ILE A 42 5.64 -3.89 7.42
C ILE A 42 5.30 -2.50 6.90
N SER A 43 4.93 -1.60 7.82
CA SER A 43 4.75 -0.18 7.50
C SER A 43 6.10 0.55 7.52
N ILE A 44 6.26 1.55 6.66
CA ILE A 44 7.46 2.40 6.63
C ILE A 44 7.01 3.86 6.79
N PRO A 45 7.30 4.49 7.94
CA PRO A 45 7.68 3.85 9.20
C PRO A 45 6.49 3.10 9.84
N TYR A 46 6.78 2.22 10.79
CA TYR A 46 5.77 1.62 11.67
C TYR A 46 5.76 2.34 13.02
N ALA A 47 4.63 2.24 13.73
CA ALA A 47 4.48 2.82 15.05
C ALA A 47 4.33 1.71 16.09
N VAL A 48 5.13 1.78 17.16
CA VAL A 48 5.06 0.85 18.28
C VAL A 48 5.27 1.61 19.58
N GLU A 49 4.38 1.40 20.56
CA GLU A 49 4.48 2.04 21.89
C GLU A 49 4.59 3.59 21.84
N GLY A 50 4.02 4.21 20.80
CA GLY A 50 4.05 5.66 20.59
C GLY A 50 5.27 6.17 19.81
N GLU A 51 6.25 5.31 19.56
CA GLU A 51 7.45 5.63 18.80
C GLU A 51 7.30 5.26 17.32
N THR A 52 7.89 6.08 16.46
CA THR A 52 7.92 5.85 15.01
C THR A 52 9.28 5.29 14.63
N ILE A 53 9.28 4.09 14.06
CA ILE A 53 10.51 3.35 13.72
C ILE A 53 10.53 3.05 12.22
N PHE A 54 11.68 3.29 11.59
CA PHE A 54 11.94 2.86 10.22
C PHE A 54 12.53 1.44 10.27
N PRO A 55 11.89 0.44 9.65
CA PRO A 55 12.43 -0.91 9.62
C PRO A 55 13.69 -0.96 8.75
N ASP A 56 14.64 -1.83 9.09
CA ASP A 56 15.85 -2.03 8.28
C ASP A 56 15.64 -3.12 7.22
N ILE A 57 14.96 -2.73 6.13
CA ILE A 57 14.66 -3.63 5.00
C ILE A 57 15.94 -4.08 4.27
N LYS A 58 16.99 -3.25 4.27
CA LYS A 58 18.28 -3.60 3.66
C LYS A 58 18.94 -4.73 4.45
N LYS A 59 18.99 -4.59 5.78
CA LYS A 59 19.50 -5.67 6.64
C LYS A 59 18.64 -6.92 6.56
N TRP A 60 17.33 -6.77 6.48
CA TRP A 60 16.43 -7.90 6.25
C TRP A 60 16.78 -8.65 4.96
N LYS A 61 16.97 -7.93 3.84
CA LYS A 61 17.37 -8.49 2.55
C LYS A 61 18.70 -9.24 2.66
N GLU A 62 19.72 -8.65 3.28
CA GLU A 62 21.00 -9.31 3.52
C GLU A 62 20.83 -10.63 4.28
N ILE A 63 20.04 -10.64 5.36
CA ILE A 63 19.80 -11.86 6.14
C ILE A 63 19.09 -12.93 5.29
N MET A 64 18.10 -12.57 4.47
CA MET A 64 17.43 -13.54 3.59
C MET A 64 18.39 -14.12 2.55
N MET A 65 19.26 -13.28 1.98
CA MET A 65 20.30 -13.72 1.04
C MET A 65 21.31 -14.67 1.69
N ASP A 66 21.82 -14.33 2.88
CA ASP A 66 22.76 -15.17 3.63
C ASP A 66 22.16 -16.54 3.99
N ARG A 67 20.84 -16.58 4.19
CA ARG A 67 20.09 -17.81 4.47
C ARG A 67 19.73 -18.61 3.21
N GLY A 68 20.01 -18.09 2.02
CA GLY A 68 19.61 -18.72 0.75
C GLY A 68 18.09 -18.78 0.55
N ILE A 69 17.35 -17.84 1.15
CA ILE A 69 15.88 -17.78 1.04
C ILE A 69 15.50 -16.92 -0.17
N ASP A 70 14.77 -17.52 -1.10
CA ASP A 70 14.16 -16.79 -2.21
C ASP A 70 13.09 -15.83 -1.69
N HIS A 71 13.14 -14.58 -2.16
CA HIS A 71 12.28 -13.52 -1.66
C HIS A 71 12.05 -12.44 -2.73
N LYS A 72 10.94 -11.71 -2.57
CA LYS A 72 10.60 -10.53 -3.36
C LYS A 72 10.18 -9.40 -2.44
N ILE A 73 10.70 -8.20 -2.66
CA ILE A 73 10.37 -6.98 -1.95
C ILE A 73 9.39 -6.19 -2.82
N CYS A 74 8.17 -6.02 -2.33
CA CYS A 74 7.12 -5.30 -3.04
C CYS A 74 6.67 -4.07 -2.26
N ALA A 75 6.51 -2.92 -2.92
CA ALA A 75 6.02 -1.68 -2.32
C ALA A 75 4.56 -1.43 -2.73
N ILE A 76 3.68 -1.13 -1.76
CA ILE A 76 2.32 -0.70 -2.07
C ILE A 76 2.35 0.78 -2.42
N THR A 77 1.69 1.14 -3.51
CA THR A 77 1.55 2.52 -3.95
C THR A 77 0.10 2.97 -3.84
N ARG A 78 -0.03 4.26 -3.54
CA ARG A 78 -1.25 5.06 -3.57
C ARG A 78 -0.90 6.45 -4.06
N ASP A 79 -1.90 7.23 -4.43
CA ASP A 79 -1.74 8.65 -4.68
C ASP A 79 -0.95 9.36 -3.55
N GLU A 80 -0.08 10.27 -3.94
CA GLU A 80 0.81 11.02 -3.04
C GLU A 80 0.02 11.84 -2.02
N ASN A 81 -1.00 12.59 -2.47
CA ASN A 81 -1.79 13.45 -1.59
C ASN A 81 -2.58 12.60 -0.61
N VAL A 82 -3.16 11.48 -1.06
CA VAL A 82 -3.85 10.53 -0.19
C VAL A 82 -2.92 10.00 0.91
N ASN A 83 -1.70 9.61 0.58
CA ASN A 83 -0.73 9.13 1.56
C ASN A 83 -0.25 10.23 2.51
N TYR A 84 -0.01 11.44 1.99
CA TYR A 84 0.40 12.60 2.76
C TYR A 84 -0.67 12.99 3.78
N PHE A 85 -1.92 13.21 3.34
CA PHE A 85 -3.03 13.60 4.20
C PHE A 85 -3.41 12.48 5.19
N GLN A 86 -3.25 11.22 4.80
CA GLN A 86 -3.43 10.13 5.75
C GLN A 86 -2.40 10.19 6.88
N ASN A 87 -1.12 10.41 6.57
CA ASN A 87 -0.07 10.52 7.58
C ASN A 87 -0.34 11.71 8.50
N GLU A 88 -0.65 12.87 7.93
CA GLU A 88 -0.99 14.08 8.69
C GLU A 88 -2.17 13.85 9.65
N ARG A 89 -3.20 13.11 9.22
CA ARG A 89 -4.40 12.86 10.03
C ARG A 89 -4.19 11.88 11.18
N VAL A 90 -3.34 10.86 11.02
CA VAL A 90 -3.26 9.71 11.96
C VAL A 90 -1.93 9.59 12.71
N ARG A 91 -0.98 10.51 12.46
CA ARG A 91 0.34 10.52 13.10
C ARG A 91 0.65 11.88 13.70
N PRO A 92 1.41 11.94 14.81
CA PRO A 92 1.86 13.21 15.39
C PRO A 92 2.89 13.92 14.49
N VAL A 93 3.62 13.15 13.67
CA VAL A 93 4.61 13.68 12.71
C VAL A 93 4.36 13.05 11.35
N ASN A 94 4.25 13.89 10.33
CA ASN A 94 4.08 13.43 8.96
C ASN A 94 5.43 13.00 8.36
N ASN A 95 5.65 11.70 8.27
CA ASN A 95 6.89 11.11 7.77
C ASN A 95 6.80 10.64 6.31
N TYR A 96 5.76 11.04 5.56
CA TYR A 96 5.51 10.56 4.20
C TYR A 96 6.74 10.72 3.28
N TYR A 97 7.29 11.93 3.16
CA TYR A 97 8.43 12.17 2.28
C TYR A 97 9.71 11.43 2.73
N GLN A 98 9.88 11.20 4.03
CA GLN A 98 11.00 10.41 4.54
C GLN A 98 10.83 8.93 4.20
N ALA A 99 9.60 8.39 4.33
CA ALA A 99 9.26 7.04 3.91
C ALA A 99 9.48 6.82 2.42
N VAL A 100 9.01 7.73 1.57
CA VAL A 100 9.22 7.65 0.11
C VAL A 100 10.71 7.68 -0.22
N ARG A 101 11.48 8.61 0.38
CA ARG A 101 12.94 8.66 0.18
C ARG A 101 13.62 7.36 0.61
N TYR A 102 13.22 6.78 1.73
CA TYR A 102 13.78 5.50 2.18
C TYR A 102 13.47 4.37 1.18
N ILE A 103 12.20 4.25 0.75
CA ILE A 103 11.76 3.25 -0.23
C ILE A 103 12.51 3.39 -1.57
N GLN A 104 12.79 4.61 -2.01
CA GLN A 104 13.58 4.88 -3.22
C GLN A 104 15.03 4.36 -3.13
N THR A 105 15.54 4.07 -1.93
CA THR A 105 16.85 3.44 -1.75
C THR A 105 16.82 1.91 -1.73
N LEU A 106 15.63 1.31 -1.80
CA LEU A 106 15.42 -0.13 -1.80
C LEU A 106 15.38 -0.65 -3.22
N ASP A 107 15.84 -1.89 -3.38
CA ASP A 107 15.70 -2.65 -4.62
C ASP A 107 14.34 -3.35 -4.61
N ILE A 108 13.35 -2.70 -5.23
CA ILE A 108 11.94 -3.13 -5.25
C ILE A 108 11.67 -3.99 -6.47
N ASP A 109 11.22 -5.23 -6.26
CA ASP A 109 10.86 -6.18 -7.32
C ASP A 109 9.52 -5.86 -7.98
N CYS A 110 8.59 -5.25 -7.23
CA CYS A 110 7.24 -4.96 -7.73
C CYS A 110 6.56 -3.80 -6.98
N PHE A 111 5.83 -2.96 -7.72
CA PHE A 111 4.93 -1.96 -7.15
C PHE A 111 3.48 -2.45 -7.23
N LEU A 112 2.78 -2.41 -6.10
CA LEU A 112 1.40 -2.86 -5.95
C LEU A 112 0.47 -1.65 -5.83
N SER A 113 -0.22 -1.30 -6.91
CA SER A 113 -1.07 -0.10 -6.99
C SER A 113 -2.45 -0.35 -6.39
N THR A 114 -2.80 0.46 -5.39
CA THR A 114 -4.13 0.45 -4.79
C THR A 114 -5.18 0.97 -5.76
N GLU A 115 -4.86 2.00 -6.55
CA GLU A 115 -5.77 2.55 -7.55
C GLU A 115 -6.08 1.52 -8.65
N THR A 116 -5.08 0.75 -9.09
CA THR A 116 -5.26 -0.32 -10.07
C THR A 116 -6.09 -1.46 -9.49
N LEU A 117 -5.88 -1.81 -8.21
CA LEU A 117 -6.73 -2.77 -7.49
C LEU A 117 -8.18 -2.31 -7.45
N LEU A 118 -8.44 -1.04 -7.09
CA LEU A 118 -9.80 -0.52 -6.99
C LEU A 118 -10.50 -0.45 -8.36
N LEU A 119 -9.74 -0.21 -9.44
CA LEU A 119 -10.28 -0.10 -10.79
C LEU A 119 -10.57 -1.47 -11.43
N TYR A 120 -9.63 -2.41 -11.34
CA TYR A 120 -9.69 -3.69 -12.07
C TYR A 120 -9.94 -4.92 -11.18
N LYS A 121 -9.94 -4.73 -9.84
CA LYS A 121 -10.33 -5.72 -8.85
C LYS A 121 -9.66 -7.08 -9.05
N GLU A 122 -10.44 -8.13 -9.30
CA GLU A 122 -9.95 -9.49 -9.46
C GLU A 122 -8.98 -9.63 -10.63
N GLN A 123 -9.17 -8.86 -11.71
CA GLN A 123 -8.26 -8.90 -12.87
C GLN A 123 -6.85 -8.42 -12.49
N TYR A 124 -6.75 -7.44 -11.59
CA TYR A 124 -5.46 -6.98 -11.09
C TYR A 124 -4.80 -8.03 -10.19
N ILE A 125 -5.58 -8.70 -9.34
CA ILE A 125 -5.08 -9.79 -8.48
C ILE A 125 -4.54 -10.94 -9.34
N ASP A 126 -5.25 -11.33 -10.39
CA ASP A 126 -4.82 -12.38 -11.33
C ASP A 126 -3.52 -11.99 -12.06
N GLN A 127 -3.40 -10.71 -12.45
CA GLN A 127 -2.16 -10.18 -13.05
C GLN A 127 -0.99 -10.25 -12.06
N LEU A 128 -1.20 -9.79 -10.82
CA LEU A 128 -0.18 -9.83 -9.77
C LEU A 128 0.28 -11.25 -9.48
N SER A 129 -0.66 -12.20 -9.44
CA SER A 129 -0.34 -13.61 -9.21
C SER A 129 0.62 -14.15 -10.28
N LYS A 130 0.39 -13.80 -11.56
CA LYS A 130 1.28 -14.16 -12.68
C LYS A 130 2.63 -13.46 -12.58
N GLN A 131 2.66 -12.16 -12.31
CA GLN A 131 3.90 -11.37 -12.21
C GLN A 131 4.79 -11.86 -11.07
N LEU A 132 4.20 -12.18 -9.92
CA LEU A 132 4.92 -12.64 -8.75
C LEU A 132 5.24 -14.13 -8.82
N GLY A 133 4.63 -14.90 -9.73
CA GLY A 133 4.72 -16.36 -9.73
C GLY A 133 4.18 -16.94 -8.42
N TYR A 134 3.19 -16.28 -7.82
CA TYR A 134 2.69 -16.53 -6.48
C TYR A 134 1.16 -16.61 -6.49
N PRO A 135 0.52 -17.67 -6.00
CA PRO A 135 -0.94 -17.78 -6.01
C PRO A 135 -1.57 -16.84 -4.98
N ILE A 136 -2.43 -15.92 -5.44
CA ILE A 136 -3.16 -14.99 -4.57
C ILE A 136 -4.64 -15.39 -4.53
N ASN A 137 -5.16 -15.70 -3.34
CA ASN A 137 -6.58 -16.00 -3.16
C ASN A 137 -7.37 -14.69 -3.01
N ASN A 138 -8.37 -14.47 -3.86
CA ASN A 138 -9.21 -13.26 -3.88
C ASN A 138 -10.59 -13.43 -3.24
N LYS A 139 -10.97 -14.64 -2.80
CA LYS A 139 -12.37 -14.99 -2.48
C LYS A 139 -12.97 -14.36 -1.21
N ALA A 140 -12.19 -13.62 -0.42
CA ALA A 140 -12.59 -13.16 0.91
C ALA A 140 -12.51 -11.65 1.13
N VAL A 141 -12.16 -10.86 0.10
CA VAL A 141 -11.96 -9.41 0.27
C VAL A 141 -13.07 -8.64 -0.44
N ASP A 142 -13.74 -7.76 0.30
CA ASP A 142 -14.66 -6.78 -0.29
C ASP A 142 -13.85 -5.67 -0.98
N LEU A 143 -13.93 -5.63 -2.32
CA LEU A 143 -13.31 -4.61 -3.16
C LEU A 143 -14.32 -3.56 -3.65
N GLY A 144 -15.51 -3.50 -3.03
CA GLY A 144 -16.59 -2.59 -3.38
C GLY A 144 -16.42 -1.16 -2.85
N GLN A 145 -15.67 -0.98 -1.75
CA GLN A 145 -15.44 0.33 -1.14
C GLN A 145 -14.03 0.86 -1.46
N SER A 146 -13.92 2.12 -1.87
CA SER A 146 -12.61 2.77 -1.99
C SER A 146 -12.17 3.39 -0.66
N PHE A 147 -11.05 2.91 -0.14
CA PHE A 147 -10.39 3.51 1.02
C PHE A 147 -9.88 4.94 0.77
N ASN A 148 -9.85 5.39 -0.49
CA ASN A 148 -9.43 6.74 -0.88
C ASN A 148 -10.57 7.77 -0.80
N GLU A 149 -11.84 7.36 -0.81
CA GLU A 149 -13.02 8.24 -0.93
C GLU A 149 -13.01 9.42 0.05
N LYS A 150 -12.61 9.18 1.30
CA LYS A 150 -12.54 10.21 2.35
C LYS A 150 -11.56 11.36 2.09
N TYR A 151 -10.67 11.22 1.11
CA TYR A 151 -9.71 12.26 0.71
C TYR A 151 -10.01 12.85 -0.67
N VAL A 152 -11.04 12.33 -1.36
CA VAL A 152 -11.40 12.75 -2.72
C VAL A 152 -12.70 13.53 -2.66
N HIS A 153 -12.64 14.80 -3.07
CA HIS A 153 -13.79 15.69 -3.06
C HIS A 153 -14.00 16.28 -4.45
N TYR A 154 -15.26 16.54 -4.79
CA TYR A 154 -15.61 17.18 -6.04
C TYR A 154 -15.02 18.59 -6.12
N VAL A 155 -14.28 18.87 -7.19
CA VAL A 155 -13.73 20.21 -7.47
C VAL A 155 -14.72 20.96 -8.35
N THR A 156 -15.18 22.11 -7.88
CA THR A 156 -16.22 22.90 -8.57
C THR A 156 -15.70 23.64 -9.80
N SER A 157 -14.42 24.01 -9.80
CA SER A 157 -13.76 24.68 -10.91
C SER A 157 -12.26 24.44 -10.89
N PHE A 158 -11.67 24.15 -12.05
CA PHE A 158 -10.24 24.09 -12.28
C PHE A 158 -9.87 24.90 -13.53
N PRO A 159 -8.71 25.60 -13.58
CA PRO A 159 -8.38 26.49 -14.71
C PRO A 159 -8.41 25.85 -16.09
N LEU A 160 -8.18 24.54 -16.16
CA LEU A 160 -8.20 23.80 -17.42
C LEU A 160 -9.61 23.44 -17.89
N ASP A 161 -10.63 23.50 -17.03
CA ASP A 161 -12.00 23.10 -17.34
C ASP A 161 -12.55 23.86 -18.54
N ASP A 162 -12.35 25.17 -18.57
CA ASP A 162 -12.84 26.02 -19.67
C ASP A 162 -12.09 25.75 -20.97
N THR A 163 -10.81 25.39 -20.89
CA THR A 163 -10.02 24.96 -22.04
C THR A 163 -10.56 23.65 -22.60
N VAL A 164 -10.77 22.65 -21.74
CA VAL A 164 -11.34 21.35 -22.14
C VAL A 164 -12.72 21.54 -22.76
N ARG A 165 -13.61 22.30 -22.12
CA ARG A 165 -14.96 22.59 -22.63
C ARG A 165 -14.90 23.22 -24.02
N LYS A 166 -14.04 24.24 -24.19
CA LYS A 166 -13.87 24.95 -25.45
C LYS A 166 -13.37 24.02 -26.57
N VAL A 167 -12.36 23.19 -26.31
CA VAL A 167 -11.80 22.29 -27.35
C VAL A 167 -12.67 21.06 -27.61
N SER A 168 -13.42 20.60 -26.62
CA SER A 168 -14.37 19.48 -26.75
C SER A 168 -15.71 19.89 -27.37
N GLY A 169 -15.94 21.18 -27.60
CA GLY A 169 -17.20 21.69 -28.16
C GLY A 169 -18.40 21.57 -27.21
N ILE A 170 -18.16 21.35 -25.91
CA ILE A 170 -19.20 21.23 -24.88
C ILE A 170 -19.62 22.65 -24.49
N LYS A 171 -20.82 23.06 -24.90
CA LYS A 171 -21.31 24.44 -24.75
C LYS A 171 -21.88 24.74 -23.37
N GLU A 172 -22.46 23.76 -22.69
CA GLU A 172 -23.01 23.90 -21.34
C GLU A 172 -22.87 22.59 -20.56
N ARG A 173 -22.76 22.72 -19.22
CA ARG A 173 -22.80 21.59 -18.31
C ARG A 173 -24.27 21.23 -18.07
N ASP A 174 -24.71 20.04 -18.47
CA ASP A 174 -25.95 19.49 -17.92
C ASP A 174 -25.73 19.26 -16.40
N PRO A 175 -26.42 19.98 -15.51
CA PRO A 175 -26.16 19.90 -14.08
C PRO A 175 -26.57 18.56 -13.46
N PHE A 176 -27.24 17.66 -14.19
CA PHE A 176 -27.80 16.42 -13.64
C PHE A 176 -27.49 15.18 -14.50
N ILE A 177 -26.26 14.67 -14.44
CA ILE A 177 -26.02 13.24 -14.70
C ILE A 177 -25.01 12.71 -13.70
N TYR A 178 -25.42 12.53 -12.44
CA TYR A 178 -24.83 11.53 -11.53
C TYR A 178 -25.90 11.08 -10.53
N GLY A 179 -26.91 10.37 -11.05
CA GLY A 179 -27.66 9.37 -10.29
C GLY A 179 -27.19 8.01 -10.75
N GLY A 180 -26.22 7.44 -10.03
CA GLY A 180 -25.63 6.13 -10.27
C GLY A 180 -24.83 5.72 -9.05
#